data_AF-B0XPZ5-F1
#
_entry.id   AF-B0XPZ5-F1
#
_cell.length_a   1.000
_cell.length_b   1.000
_cell.length_c   1.000
_cell.angle_alpha   90.00
_cell.angle_beta   90.00
_cell.angle_gamma   90.00
#
_symmetry.space_group_name_H-M   'P 1'
#
loop_
_entity.id
_entity.type
_entity.pdbx_description
1 polymer ?
#
loop_
_entity_poly.entity_id
_entity_poly.type
_entity_poly.pdbx_seq_one_letter_code
_entity_poly.pdbx_strand_id
1 'polypeptide(L)'
;MSFSNLVSDLAFRDAYDDRSSQISHSRSQATARSYTSTAATSVSISGDISSQLHAGYSHPLTRSWQAERQLTKEMLIYPLFITDNPDEETPIPSLPNQHRRGLNRLVPFLRPLVQKGLRSVILFGVPLHPTAKDALGTAADDPSGPVIQAIRLLRSRFPNLYIVTDVCLCEYTSHGHCGILREDGTLDNAQSVDRISDVALAYATAGAHCVAPSDMNDGRVRAIKLKLIEAGLAHRVLLMSYSAKFSGCLYGPFRDAAGSCPSFGDRRCYQLPPGGRGLARRAIQRDVGEGADIIMVKPASSYLDIIRDAKELAKDMPIAAYQVSGEYAMIHAAAKAGVFDLKSMVFESTEGILRAGAGIIVSYFVPEFLDWL
;
A
#
# COMPACT_ATOMS: atom_id res chain seq x y z
N MET A 1 -6.48 -36.78 -20.20
CA MET A 1 -6.14 -37.35 -18.87
C MET A 1 -6.39 -36.26 -17.85
N SER A 2 -7.47 -36.40 -17.07
CA SER A 2 -7.95 -35.38 -16.12
C SER A 2 -7.55 -35.78 -14.71
N PHE A 3 -6.84 -34.89 -14.01
CA PHE A 3 -6.53 -34.96 -12.59
C PHE A 3 -7.79 -34.63 -11.79
N SER A 4 -8.64 -35.62 -11.53
CA SER A 4 -9.84 -35.45 -10.70
C SER A 4 -10.23 -36.76 -10.03
N ASN A 5 -9.32 -37.37 -9.26
CA ASN A 5 -9.61 -38.50 -8.38
C ASN A 5 -8.50 -38.63 -7.34
N LEU A 6 -8.51 -37.82 -6.27
CA LEU A 6 -7.73 -38.10 -5.06
C LEU A 6 -8.09 -37.18 -3.87
N VAL A 7 -9.38 -37.01 -3.54
CA VAL A 7 -9.79 -36.65 -2.16
C VAL A 7 -11.19 -37.20 -1.90
N SER A 8 -11.30 -38.52 -1.77
CA SER A 8 -12.54 -39.19 -1.33
C SER A 8 -12.19 -40.44 -0.56
N ASP A 9 -11.49 -40.30 0.56
CA ASP A 9 -11.39 -41.37 1.55
C ASP A 9 -10.93 -40.76 2.87
N LEU A 10 -11.88 -40.60 3.80
CA LEU A 10 -11.74 -40.69 5.26
C LEU A 10 -13.01 -40.15 5.93
N ALA A 11 -14.10 -40.90 5.84
CA ALA A 11 -15.24 -40.76 6.76
C ALA A 11 -16.07 -42.06 6.79
N PHE A 12 -15.70 -42.98 7.68
CA PHE A 12 -16.58 -44.00 8.26
C PHE A 12 -16.37 -43.92 9.79
N ARG A 13 -17.40 -43.52 10.56
CA ARG A 13 -18.40 -44.37 11.25
C ARG A 13 -17.75 -45.23 12.34
N ASP A 14 -18.13 -45.15 13.61
CA ASP A 14 -19.37 -45.62 14.27
C ASP A 14 -19.23 -45.29 15.79
N ALA A 15 -20.17 -45.39 16.73
CA ALA A 15 -21.60 -45.64 16.81
C ALA A 15 -22.02 -45.26 18.26
N TYR A 16 -23.31 -44.99 18.44
CA TYR A 16 -24.01 -44.95 19.72
C TYR A 16 -23.95 -46.32 20.43
N ASP A 17 -23.71 -46.35 21.75
CA ASP A 17 -24.27 -47.38 22.62
C ASP A 17 -24.57 -46.82 24.02
N ASP A 18 -25.71 -47.21 24.55
CA ASP A 18 -26.42 -46.67 25.70
C ASP A 18 -26.49 -47.76 26.78
N ARG A 19 -25.87 -47.57 27.94
CA ARG A 19 -26.11 -48.41 29.13
C ARG A 19 -25.98 -47.65 30.45
N SER A 20 -27.12 -47.48 31.10
CA SER A 20 -27.28 -47.20 32.52
C SER A 20 -26.84 -48.38 33.41
N SER A 21 -26.18 -48.10 34.54
CA SER A 21 -26.39 -48.87 35.78
C SER A 21 -25.90 -48.08 37.02
N GLN A 22 -26.55 -48.41 38.13
CA GLN A 22 -26.70 -47.64 39.36
C GLN A 22 -25.85 -48.23 40.52
N ILE A 23 -25.58 -47.39 41.54
CA ILE A 23 -25.41 -47.70 42.98
C ILE A 23 -24.08 -48.32 43.47
N SER A 24 -23.34 -47.59 44.32
CA SER A 24 -23.29 -47.81 45.79
C SER A 24 -22.19 -47.01 46.50
N HIS A 25 -22.58 -46.43 47.64
CA HIS A 25 -21.68 -45.84 48.63
C HIS A 25 -20.97 -46.94 49.44
N SER A 26 -19.66 -46.80 49.67
CA SER A 26 -19.04 -47.26 50.91
C SER A 26 -17.88 -46.35 51.32
N ARG A 27 -17.94 -45.86 52.56
CA ARG A 27 -16.83 -45.22 53.29
C ARG A 27 -15.96 -46.34 53.86
N SER A 28 -14.64 -46.21 53.79
CA SER A 28 -13.77 -46.46 54.96
C SER A 28 -12.28 -46.22 54.69
N GLN A 29 -11.69 -45.55 55.68
CA GLN A 29 -10.34 -45.71 56.21
C GLN A 29 -9.13 -45.28 55.37
N ALA A 30 -8.66 -44.09 55.76
CA ALA A 30 -7.29 -43.64 55.59
C ALA A 30 -6.31 -44.69 56.12
N THR A 31 -5.40 -45.13 55.25
CA THR A 31 -4.13 -45.74 55.65
C THR A 31 -3.01 -44.90 55.04
N ALA A 32 -2.21 -44.30 55.92
CA ALA A 32 -1.01 -43.57 55.55
C ALA A 32 -0.02 -44.56 54.91
N ARG A 33 0.10 -44.52 53.59
CA ARG A 33 1.21 -45.13 52.87
C ARG A 33 2.26 -44.07 52.64
N SER A 34 3.38 -44.23 53.34
CA SER A 34 4.62 -43.52 53.05
C SER A 34 5.03 -43.83 51.62
N TYR A 35 4.84 -42.87 50.72
CA TYR A 35 5.50 -42.91 49.42
C TYR A 35 6.94 -42.44 49.65
N THR A 36 7.80 -43.41 49.97
CA THR A 36 9.24 -43.31 49.75
C THR A 36 9.47 -42.78 48.35
N SER A 37 10.16 -41.64 48.31
CA SER A 37 10.62 -40.93 47.12
C SER A 37 11.23 -41.91 46.13
N THR A 38 10.46 -42.27 45.10
CA THR A 38 11.05 -42.60 43.81
C THR A 38 11.57 -41.29 43.26
N ALA A 39 12.88 -41.08 43.43
CA ALA A 39 13.68 -40.22 42.57
C ALA A 39 13.63 -40.80 41.14
N ALA A 40 12.45 -40.77 40.54
CA ALA A 40 12.31 -40.76 39.11
C ALA A 40 12.81 -39.40 38.68
N THR A 41 13.78 -39.41 37.78
CA THR A 41 14.19 -38.34 36.89
C THR A 41 13.01 -37.47 36.44
N SER A 42 12.57 -36.57 37.32
CA SER A 42 11.80 -35.41 36.95
C SER A 42 12.82 -34.46 36.36
N VAL A 43 13.13 -34.65 35.07
CA VAL A 43 13.46 -33.50 34.26
C VAL A 43 12.24 -32.60 34.45
N SER A 44 12.40 -31.62 35.32
CA SER A 44 11.35 -30.67 35.64
C SER A 44 10.95 -30.04 34.32
N ILE A 45 9.81 -30.44 33.77
CA ILE A 45 9.12 -29.72 32.70
C ILE A 45 8.52 -28.42 33.29
N SER A 46 9.13 -27.84 34.34
CA SER A 46 8.99 -26.42 34.64
C SER A 46 9.77 -25.69 33.56
N GLY A 47 9.12 -25.44 32.41
CA GLY A 47 9.75 -24.73 31.30
C GLY A 47 10.42 -23.46 31.83
N ASP A 48 11.70 -23.28 31.47
CA ASP A 48 12.50 -22.12 31.82
C ASP A 48 11.67 -20.82 31.70
N ILE A 49 11.76 -19.93 32.70
CA ILE A 49 11.02 -18.66 32.72
C ILE A 49 11.24 -17.88 31.42
N SER A 50 12.44 -17.97 30.85
CA SER A 50 12.80 -17.34 29.56
C SER A 50 11.92 -17.79 28.38
N SER A 51 11.32 -18.99 28.46
CA SER A 51 10.50 -19.60 27.41
C SER A 51 8.99 -19.33 27.57
N GLN A 52 8.56 -18.68 28.66
CA GLN A 52 7.15 -18.50 29.00
C GLN A 52 6.55 -17.23 28.37
N LEU A 53 6.16 -17.28 27.09
CA LEU A 53 5.63 -16.11 26.36
C LEU A 53 4.09 -16.06 26.23
N HIS A 54 3.39 -17.19 26.44
CA HIS A 54 1.95 -17.33 26.17
C HIS A 54 1.07 -16.32 26.91
N ALA A 55 1.46 -15.90 28.12
CA ALA A 55 0.72 -14.92 28.89
C ALA A 55 0.61 -13.55 28.17
N GLY A 56 1.60 -13.18 27.36
CA GLY A 56 1.64 -11.92 26.63
C GLY A 56 0.59 -11.79 25.52
N TYR A 57 -0.02 -12.90 25.08
CA TYR A 57 -0.97 -12.91 23.94
C TYR A 57 -2.18 -13.85 24.15
N SER A 58 -2.42 -14.30 25.38
CA SER A 58 -3.50 -15.22 25.74
C SER A 58 -4.90 -14.62 25.63
N HIS A 59 -5.05 -13.29 25.75
CA HIS A 59 -6.32 -12.58 25.71
C HIS A 59 -6.41 -11.70 24.44
N PRO A 60 -7.61 -11.50 23.83
CA PRO A 60 -7.76 -10.61 22.67
C PRO A 60 -7.11 -9.23 22.86
N LEU A 61 -7.34 -8.59 24.01
CA LEU A 61 -6.73 -7.30 24.33
C LEU A 61 -5.20 -7.37 24.43
N THR A 62 -4.64 -8.43 25.00
CA THR A 62 -3.18 -8.52 25.15
C THR A 62 -2.50 -8.74 23.80
N ARG A 63 -3.15 -9.42 22.84
CA ARG A 63 -2.69 -9.45 21.44
C ARG A 63 -2.64 -8.06 20.81
N SER A 64 -3.66 -7.23 21.02
CA SER A 64 -3.68 -5.85 20.51
C SER A 64 -2.61 -4.96 21.15
N TRP A 65 -2.22 -5.21 22.40
CA TRP A 65 -1.15 -4.48 23.08
C TRP A 65 0.26 -4.80 22.56
N GLN A 66 0.46 -5.96 21.90
CA GLN A 66 1.75 -6.29 21.28
C GLN A 66 2.04 -5.47 20.03
N ALA A 67 1.02 -4.83 19.43
CA ALA A 67 1.21 -3.99 18.26
C ALA A 67 1.82 -2.63 18.67
N GLU A 68 3.00 -2.31 18.14
CA GLU A 68 3.62 -0.98 18.30
C GLU A 68 2.77 0.15 17.68
N ARG A 69 1.90 -0.19 16.72
CA ARG A 69 0.97 0.72 16.06
C ARG A 69 -0.30 -0.02 15.66
N GLN A 70 -1.46 0.56 15.97
CA GLN A 70 -2.76 0.07 15.52
C GLN A 70 -3.21 0.83 14.27
N LEU A 71 -3.92 0.15 13.37
CA LEU A 71 -4.47 0.74 12.17
C LEU A 71 -5.60 1.72 12.52
N THR A 72 -5.60 2.89 11.89
CA THR A 72 -6.66 3.91 12.03
C THR A 72 -7.04 4.45 10.65
N LYS A 73 -8.22 5.07 10.53
CA LYS A 73 -8.72 5.61 9.25
C LYS A 73 -7.84 6.72 8.70
N GLU A 74 -7.22 7.50 9.58
CA GLU A 74 -6.33 8.62 9.25
C GLU A 74 -5.04 8.19 8.54
N MET A 75 -4.64 6.92 8.69
CA MET A 75 -3.44 6.36 8.04
C MET A 75 -3.66 6.05 6.56
N LEU A 76 -4.91 6.05 6.09
CA LEU A 76 -5.31 5.54 4.78
C LEU A 76 -5.33 6.65 3.72
N ILE A 77 -4.69 6.38 2.58
CA ILE A 77 -4.73 7.21 1.37
C ILE A 77 -5.37 6.39 0.25
N TYR A 78 -6.46 6.91 -0.32
CA TYR A 78 -7.18 6.22 -1.38
C TYR A 78 -6.77 6.67 -2.80
N PRO A 79 -6.31 5.76 -3.68
CA PRO A 79 -6.03 6.07 -5.08
C PRO A 79 -7.27 6.39 -5.91
N LEU A 80 -7.19 7.42 -6.75
CA LEU A 80 -8.21 7.80 -7.72
C LEU A 80 -7.64 7.94 -9.12
N PHE A 81 -8.30 7.33 -10.11
CA PHE A 81 -7.96 7.45 -11.54
C PHE A 81 -8.93 8.43 -12.21
N ILE A 82 -8.42 9.56 -12.67
CA ILE A 82 -9.23 10.68 -13.13
C ILE A 82 -9.01 10.91 -14.62
N THR A 83 -10.08 10.86 -15.41
CA THR A 83 -10.02 11.03 -16.86
C THR A 83 -10.41 12.45 -17.29
N ASP A 84 -10.09 12.77 -18.53
CA ASP A 84 -10.43 14.02 -19.23
C ASP A 84 -11.88 14.05 -19.76
N ASN A 85 -12.56 12.91 -19.84
CA ASN A 85 -14.01 12.85 -20.07
C ASN A 85 -14.76 13.10 -18.74
N PRO A 86 -15.48 14.23 -18.57
CA PRO A 86 -16.07 14.62 -17.27
C PRO A 86 -17.11 13.63 -16.72
N ASP A 87 -17.81 12.88 -17.58
CA ASP A 87 -18.92 12.00 -17.19
C ASP A 87 -18.54 10.51 -17.13
N GLU A 88 -17.29 10.18 -17.45
CA GLU A 88 -16.74 8.82 -17.47
C GLU A 88 -16.92 8.10 -16.13
N GLU A 89 -17.32 6.83 -16.18
CA GLU A 89 -17.29 5.91 -15.04
C GLU A 89 -17.06 4.48 -15.54
N THR A 90 -15.81 4.18 -15.89
CA THR A 90 -15.45 2.91 -16.52
C THR A 90 -14.79 1.98 -15.50
N PRO A 91 -15.35 0.79 -15.23
CA PRO A 91 -14.70 -0.23 -14.40
C PRO A 91 -13.34 -0.63 -14.96
N ILE A 92 -12.41 -0.98 -14.07
CA ILE A 92 -11.08 -1.49 -14.44
C ILE A 92 -11.05 -2.99 -14.15
N PRO A 93 -11.22 -3.88 -15.16
CA PRO A 93 -11.43 -5.32 -14.90
C PRO A 93 -10.30 -6.00 -14.14
N SER A 94 -9.05 -5.59 -14.38
CA SER A 94 -7.87 -6.14 -13.68
C SER A 94 -7.72 -5.63 -12.25
N LEU A 95 -8.46 -4.58 -11.87
CA LEU A 95 -8.40 -3.94 -10.56
C LEU A 95 -9.82 -3.91 -9.94
N PRO A 96 -10.25 -5.00 -9.29
CA PRO A 96 -11.62 -5.18 -8.82
C PRO A 96 -12.18 -3.98 -8.06
N ASN A 97 -13.44 -3.61 -8.29
CA ASN A 97 -14.14 -2.48 -7.66
C ASN A 97 -13.59 -1.07 -7.97
N GLN A 98 -12.49 -0.95 -8.70
CA GLN A 98 -11.91 0.34 -9.08
C GLN A 98 -12.41 0.79 -10.46
N HIS A 99 -12.51 2.11 -10.64
CA HIS A 99 -13.00 2.73 -11.86
C HIS A 99 -12.12 3.90 -12.26
N ARG A 100 -12.02 4.14 -13.57
CA ARG A 100 -11.62 5.43 -14.13
C ARG A 100 -12.84 6.34 -14.10
N ARG A 101 -12.68 7.55 -13.54
CA ARG A 101 -13.79 8.47 -13.31
C ARG A 101 -13.52 9.86 -13.87
N GLY A 102 -14.53 10.46 -14.46
CA GLY A 102 -14.55 11.86 -14.82
C GLY A 102 -14.84 12.76 -13.61
N LEU A 103 -14.58 14.05 -13.76
CA LEU A 103 -14.76 15.05 -12.71
C LEU A 103 -16.19 15.09 -12.13
N ASN A 104 -17.21 14.93 -12.96
CA ASN A 104 -18.62 14.99 -12.52
C ASN A 104 -19.00 13.81 -11.62
N ARG A 105 -18.24 12.71 -11.68
CA ARG A 105 -18.46 11.49 -10.88
C ARG A 105 -17.71 11.51 -9.55
N LEU A 106 -16.66 12.33 -9.41
CA LEU A 106 -15.80 12.34 -8.21
C LEU A 106 -16.55 12.73 -6.93
N VAL A 107 -17.33 13.81 -6.96
CA VAL A 107 -18.00 14.32 -5.75
C VAL A 107 -19.08 13.36 -5.25
N PRO A 108 -20.00 12.85 -6.09
CA PRO A 108 -20.95 11.83 -5.66
C PRO A 108 -20.28 10.58 -5.09
N PHE A 109 -19.18 10.13 -5.72
CA PHE A 109 -18.44 8.95 -5.31
C PHE A 109 -17.72 9.13 -3.96
N LEU A 110 -17.03 10.25 -3.76
CA LEU A 110 -16.24 10.50 -2.55
C LEU A 110 -17.08 10.91 -1.35
N ARG A 111 -18.25 11.53 -1.55
CA ARG A 111 -19.11 12.01 -0.45
C ARG A 111 -19.39 10.94 0.62
N PRO A 112 -19.85 9.72 0.28
CA PRO A 112 -20.07 8.68 1.30
C PRO A 112 -18.76 8.22 1.97
N LEU A 113 -17.63 8.17 1.24
CA LEU A 113 -16.35 7.78 1.82
C LEU A 113 -15.84 8.82 2.82
N VAL A 114 -15.97 10.10 2.50
CA VAL A 114 -15.63 11.21 3.41
C VAL A 114 -16.51 11.16 4.66
N GLN A 115 -17.80 10.87 4.53
CA GLN A 115 -18.70 10.68 5.68
C GLN A 115 -18.29 9.51 6.58
N LYS A 116 -17.73 8.44 5.99
CA LYS A 116 -17.19 7.30 6.73
C LYS A 116 -15.79 7.54 7.35
N GLY A 117 -15.20 8.71 7.10
CA GLY A 117 -13.92 9.12 7.68
C GLY A 117 -12.73 9.12 6.73
N LEU A 118 -12.92 9.05 5.40
CA LEU A 118 -11.82 9.21 4.45
C LEU A 118 -11.12 10.57 4.64
N ARG A 119 -9.82 10.55 4.94
CA ARG A 119 -9.03 11.76 5.19
C ARG A 119 -8.11 12.15 4.04
N SER A 120 -7.69 11.22 3.20
CA SER A 120 -6.72 11.50 2.14
C SER A 120 -6.98 10.71 0.87
N VAL A 121 -6.71 11.34 -0.27
CA VAL A 121 -6.69 10.70 -1.59
C VAL A 121 -5.38 10.96 -2.31
N ILE A 122 -5.01 10.06 -3.22
CA ILE A 122 -3.92 10.27 -4.18
C ILE A 122 -4.45 10.23 -5.62
N LEU A 123 -4.19 11.30 -6.36
CA LEU A 123 -4.72 11.51 -7.70
C LEU A 123 -3.76 10.99 -8.77
N PHE A 124 -4.29 10.20 -9.71
CA PHE A 124 -3.63 9.77 -10.94
C PHE A 124 -4.45 10.26 -12.13
N GLY A 125 -3.85 11.11 -12.99
CA GLY A 125 -4.49 11.56 -14.22
C GLY A 125 -4.38 10.49 -15.30
N VAL A 126 -5.48 10.26 -16.01
CA VAL A 126 -5.58 9.26 -17.09
C VAL A 126 -6.21 9.95 -18.31
N PRO A 127 -5.47 10.84 -18.99
CA PRO A 127 -6.00 11.49 -20.17
C PRO A 127 -6.20 10.44 -21.28
N LEU A 128 -7.42 10.40 -21.83
CA LEU A 128 -7.84 9.47 -22.87
C LEU A 128 -7.89 10.12 -24.24
N HIS A 129 -7.89 11.45 -24.31
CA HIS A 129 -7.91 12.17 -25.58
C HIS A 129 -6.67 11.80 -26.42
N PRO A 130 -6.83 11.46 -27.73
CA PRO A 130 -5.72 10.94 -28.55
C PRO A 130 -4.49 11.84 -28.63
N THR A 131 -4.68 13.16 -28.51
CA THR A 131 -3.60 14.15 -28.60
C THR A 131 -3.04 14.57 -27.24
N ALA A 132 -3.49 13.95 -26.14
CA ALA A 132 -3.05 14.34 -24.81
C ALA A 132 -1.65 13.82 -24.44
N LYS A 133 -1.09 12.91 -25.25
CA LYS A 133 0.23 12.33 -25.00
C LYS A 133 1.26 12.75 -26.05
N ASP A 134 2.41 13.22 -25.60
CA ASP A 134 3.56 13.58 -26.43
C ASP A 134 4.88 13.12 -25.83
N ALA A 135 6.03 13.43 -26.43
CA ALA A 135 7.32 12.96 -25.91
C ALA A 135 7.74 13.63 -24.59
N LEU A 136 7.16 14.78 -24.24
CA LEU A 136 7.57 15.61 -23.09
C LEU A 136 6.59 15.53 -21.91
N GLY A 137 5.46 14.84 -22.10
CA GLY A 137 4.39 14.80 -21.12
C GLY A 137 3.77 16.18 -20.91
N THR A 138 3.56 16.97 -21.97
CA THR A 138 3.07 18.37 -21.86
C THR A 138 1.75 18.45 -21.09
N ALA A 139 0.85 17.47 -21.24
CA ALA A 139 -0.44 17.48 -20.54
C ALA A 139 -0.35 17.19 -19.02
N ALA A 140 0.82 16.83 -18.48
CA ALA A 140 0.98 16.46 -17.07
C ALA A 140 0.59 17.60 -16.11
N ASP A 141 0.80 18.85 -16.50
CA ASP A 141 0.46 20.05 -15.72
C ASP A 141 -0.48 21.00 -16.45
N ASP A 142 -1.21 20.49 -17.44
CA ASP A 142 -2.25 21.25 -18.12
C ASP A 142 -3.26 21.79 -17.09
N PRO A 143 -3.45 23.12 -16.96
CA PRO A 143 -4.43 23.69 -16.06
C PRO A 143 -5.88 23.25 -16.31
N SER A 144 -6.17 22.73 -17.50
CA SER A 144 -7.44 22.12 -17.91
C SER A 144 -7.44 20.59 -17.79
N GLY A 145 -6.29 20.00 -17.50
CA GLY A 145 -6.11 18.55 -17.35
C GLY A 145 -6.81 17.97 -16.11
N PRO A 146 -6.99 16.64 -16.10
CA PRO A 146 -7.82 15.95 -15.10
C PRO A 146 -7.35 16.16 -13.66
N VAL A 147 -6.03 16.15 -13.42
CA VAL A 147 -5.47 16.27 -12.06
C VAL A 147 -5.71 17.67 -11.49
N ILE A 148 -5.34 18.74 -12.20
CA ILE A 148 -5.49 20.12 -11.70
C ILE A 148 -6.96 20.49 -11.51
N GLN A 149 -7.83 20.08 -12.43
CA GLN A 149 -9.27 20.27 -12.27
C GLN A 149 -9.82 19.52 -11.06
N ALA A 150 -9.38 18.27 -10.83
CA ALA A 150 -9.76 17.51 -9.65
C ALA A 150 -9.25 18.14 -8.35
N ILE A 151 -8.02 18.65 -8.30
CA ILE A 151 -7.50 19.38 -7.13
C ILE A 151 -8.46 20.53 -6.78
N ARG A 152 -8.74 21.41 -7.73
CA ARG A 152 -9.62 22.59 -7.52
C ARG A 152 -11.02 22.17 -7.07
N LEU A 153 -11.60 21.16 -7.72
CA LEU A 153 -12.91 20.61 -7.37
C LEU A 153 -12.93 20.07 -5.93
N LEU A 154 -11.95 19.25 -5.57
CA LEU A 154 -11.90 18.60 -4.25
C LEU A 154 -11.58 19.61 -3.14
N ARG A 155 -10.70 20.59 -3.38
CA ARG A 155 -10.46 21.71 -2.44
C ARG A 155 -11.74 22.48 -2.13
N SER A 156 -12.58 22.72 -3.14
CA SER A 156 -13.86 23.41 -2.99
C SER A 156 -14.91 22.57 -2.26
N ARG A 157 -15.04 21.29 -2.64
CA ARG A 157 -16.15 20.43 -2.19
C ARG A 157 -15.87 19.67 -0.90
N PHE A 158 -14.60 19.39 -0.61
CA PHE A 158 -14.14 18.70 0.59
C PHE A 158 -12.92 19.43 1.21
N PRO A 159 -13.11 20.61 1.85
CA PRO A 159 -11.99 21.43 2.32
C PRO A 159 -11.04 20.74 3.31
N ASN A 160 -11.52 19.72 4.02
CA ASN A 160 -10.76 18.93 5.00
C ASN A 160 -10.14 17.65 4.41
N LEU A 161 -10.40 17.34 3.14
CA LEU A 161 -9.79 16.20 2.46
C LEU A 161 -8.35 16.55 2.08
N TYR A 162 -7.41 15.75 2.53
CA TYR A 162 -6.00 15.87 2.17
C TYR A 162 -5.79 15.33 0.75
N ILE A 163 -5.08 16.10 -0.07
CA ILE A 163 -4.97 15.84 -1.51
C ILE A 163 -3.50 15.61 -1.83
N VAL A 164 -3.19 14.38 -2.17
CA VAL A 164 -1.89 13.95 -2.70
C VAL A 164 -2.01 13.84 -4.22
N THR A 165 -0.98 14.27 -4.94
CA THR A 165 -0.90 14.08 -6.40
C THR A 165 0.32 13.25 -6.74
N ASP A 166 0.16 12.19 -7.52
CA ASP A 166 1.30 11.52 -8.13
C ASP A 166 1.99 12.49 -9.11
N VAL A 167 3.33 12.58 -9.04
CA VAL A 167 4.13 13.36 -9.98
C VAL A 167 4.99 12.40 -10.81
N CYS A 168 4.62 12.25 -12.07
CA CYS A 168 5.29 11.38 -13.04
C CYS A 168 4.85 11.78 -14.45
N LEU A 169 5.59 11.33 -15.47
CA LEU A 169 5.26 11.59 -16.88
C LEU A 169 4.67 10.36 -17.60
N CYS A 170 4.56 9.20 -16.95
CA CYS A 170 4.20 7.97 -17.65
C CYS A 170 2.76 7.92 -18.16
N GLU A 171 1.83 8.60 -17.52
CA GLU A 171 0.45 8.72 -18.01
C GLU A 171 0.33 9.70 -19.18
N TYR A 172 1.31 10.60 -19.34
CA TYR A 172 1.26 11.73 -20.27
C TYR A 172 2.23 11.61 -21.44
N THR A 173 3.17 10.67 -21.40
CA THR A 173 4.11 10.50 -22.49
C THR A 173 3.61 9.51 -23.53
N SER A 174 3.89 9.77 -24.81
CA SER A 174 3.53 8.89 -25.93
C SER A 174 4.22 7.51 -25.84
N HIS A 175 5.36 7.44 -25.16
CA HIS A 175 6.13 6.22 -24.95
C HIS A 175 5.86 5.50 -23.60
N GLY A 176 5.14 6.11 -22.67
CA GLY A 176 4.79 5.50 -21.38
C GLY A 176 5.94 5.31 -20.37
N HIS A 177 7.13 5.83 -20.65
CA HIS A 177 8.23 5.97 -19.69
C HIS A 177 8.00 7.10 -18.68
N CYS A 178 8.65 7.02 -17.52
CA CYS A 178 8.46 7.96 -16.41
C CYS A 178 9.20 9.31 -16.57
N GLY A 179 9.93 9.51 -17.65
CA GLY A 179 10.68 10.72 -17.94
C GLY A 179 10.89 10.94 -19.44
N ILE A 180 11.61 11.99 -19.79
CA ILE A 180 12.00 12.36 -21.15
C ILE A 180 13.14 11.44 -21.60
N LEU A 181 13.10 10.99 -22.85
CA LEU A 181 14.11 10.10 -23.42
C LEU A 181 15.08 10.85 -24.34
N ARG A 182 16.32 10.39 -24.40
CA ARG A 182 17.30 10.75 -25.43
C ARG A 182 16.97 10.07 -26.75
N GLU A 183 17.66 10.47 -27.82
CA GLU A 183 17.52 9.86 -29.16
C GLU A 183 17.80 8.34 -29.16
N ASP A 184 18.69 7.87 -28.28
CA ASP A 184 19.01 6.44 -28.12
C ASP A 184 17.97 5.65 -27.29
N GLY A 185 16.89 6.30 -26.84
CA GLY A 185 15.84 5.71 -26.02
C GLY A 185 16.18 5.61 -24.53
N THR A 186 17.36 6.05 -24.09
CA THR A 186 17.71 6.10 -22.67
C THR A 186 17.08 7.31 -21.97
N LEU A 187 16.94 7.24 -20.66
CA LEU A 187 16.34 8.31 -19.86
C LEU A 187 17.24 9.56 -19.81
N ASP A 188 16.76 10.70 -20.27
CA ASP A 188 17.41 11.99 -20.03
C ASP A 188 17.05 12.50 -18.62
N ASN A 189 17.85 12.11 -17.64
CA ASN A 189 17.61 12.45 -16.24
C ASN A 189 17.52 13.97 -15.99
N ALA A 190 18.34 14.79 -16.64
CA ALA A 190 18.38 16.22 -16.37
C ALA A 190 17.08 16.91 -16.85
N GLN A 191 16.70 16.65 -18.10
CA GLN A 191 15.44 17.17 -18.65
C GLN A 191 14.22 16.61 -17.91
N SER A 192 14.26 15.32 -17.55
CA SER A 192 13.19 14.67 -16.80
C SER A 192 12.98 15.33 -15.44
N VAL A 193 14.06 15.55 -14.68
CA VAL A 193 13.99 16.16 -13.35
C VAL A 193 13.42 17.59 -13.42
N ASP A 194 13.85 18.38 -14.40
CA ASP A 194 13.33 19.74 -14.57
C ASP A 194 11.82 19.71 -14.86
N ARG A 195 11.40 18.92 -15.85
CA ARG A 195 10.00 18.74 -16.23
C ARG A 195 9.14 18.24 -15.07
N ILE A 196 9.60 17.23 -14.34
CA ILE A 196 8.88 16.66 -13.18
C ILE A 196 8.72 17.70 -12.07
N SER A 197 9.73 18.54 -11.86
CA SER A 197 9.65 19.61 -10.87
C SER A 197 8.69 20.74 -11.27
N ASP A 198 8.52 21.02 -12.58
CA ASP A 198 7.45 21.91 -13.06
C ASP A 198 6.07 21.33 -12.77
N VAL A 199 5.87 20.04 -13.06
CA VAL A 199 4.58 19.37 -12.79
C VAL A 199 4.24 19.42 -11.30
N ALA A 200 5.20 19.13 -10.43
CA ALA A 200 5.02 19.23 -8.99
C ALA A 200 4.62 20.66 -8.56
N LEU A 201 5.31 21.68 -9.10
CA LEU A 201 5.01 23.08 -8.80
C LEU A 201 3.61 23.47 -9.28
N ALA A 202 3.18 23.01 -10.45
CA ALA A 202 1.85 23.29 -10.99
C ALA A 202 0.74 22.68 -10.12
N TYR A 203 0.90 21.42 -9.69
CA TYR A 203 -0.05 20.78 -8.77
C TYR A 203 -0.10 21.47 -7.40
N ALA A 204 1.06 21.84 -6.85
CA ALA A 204 1.17 22.62 -5.63
C ALA A 204 0.45 23.97 -5.75
N THR A 205 0.65 24.68 -6.86
CA THR A 205 0.00 25.97 -7.16
C THR A 205 -1.51 25.82 -7.34
N ALA A 206 -1.97 24.70 -7.91
CA ALA A 206 -3.39 24.38 -8.03
C ALA A 206 -4.06 24.06 -6.67
N GLY A 207 -3.27 23.81 -5.62
CA GLY A 207 -3.76 23.59 -4.26
C GLY A 207 -3.62 22.15 -3.74
N ALA A 208 -2.77 21.32 -4.35
CA ALA A 208 -2.41 20.04 -3.75
C ALA A 208 -1.72 20.26 -2.39
N HIS A 209 -2.07 19.45 -1.40
CA HIS A 209 -1.43 19.50 -0.08
C HIS A 209 -0.10 18.74 -0.06
N CYS A 210 0.02 17.76 -0.95
CA CYS A 210 1.19 16.90 -1.07
C CYS A 210 1.47 16.55 -2.52
N VAL A 211 2.73 16.65 -2.91
CA VAL A 211 3.23 16.14 -4.20
C VAL A 211 4.05 14.88 -3.95
N ALA A 212 3.79 13.83 -4.72
CA ALA A 212 4.36 12.51 -4.50
C ALA A 212 5.10 12.01 -5.76
N PRO A 213 6.39 12.38 -5.97
CA PRO A 213 7.14 12.01 -7.16
C PRO A 213 7.44 10.51 -7.22
N SER A 214 6.92 9.85 -8.25
CA SER A 214 6.99 8.38 -8.41
C SER A 214 7.89 7.93 -9.56
N ASP A 215 8.58 8.85 -10.20
CA ASP A 215 9.35 8.70 -11.42
C ASP A 215 10.68 7.94 -11.26
N MET A 216 11.30 8.00 -10.08
CA MET A 216 12.62 7.42 -9.75
C MET A 216 13.83 8.03 -10.46
N ASN A 217 13.74 9.25 -11.01
CA ASN A 217 14.91 9.98 -11.50
C ASN A 217 15.85 10.39 -10.35
N ASP A 218 17.15 10.46 -10.63
CA ASP A 218 18.13 10.85 -9.64
C ASP A 218 18.08 12.37 -9.42
N GLY A 219 17.94 12.80 -8.16
CA GLY A 219 17.93 14.22 -7.78
C GLY A 219 16.58 14.94 -7.90
N ARG A 220 15.49 14.26 -8.29
CA ARG A 220 14.17 14.93 -8.45
C ARG A 220 13.64 15.55 -7.16
N VAL A 221 13.92 14.94 -6.00
CA VAL A 221 13.40 15.44 -4.71
C VAL A 221 14.01 16.80 -4.41
N ARG A 222 15.33 16.94 -4.62
CA ARG A 222 16.02 18.24 -4.49
C ARG A 222 15.43 19.29 -5.41
N ALA A 223 15.25 18.95 -6.69
CA ALA A 223 14.71 19.89 -7.69
C ALA A 223 13.29 20.36 -7.31
N ILE A 224 12.40 19.44 -6.94
CA ILE A 224 11.04 19.77 -6.50
C ILE A 224 11.09 20.64 -5.24
N LYS A 225 11.87 20.26 -4.22
CA LYS A 225 11.95 21.02 -2.96
C LYS A 225 12.45 22.45 -3.20
N LEU A 226 13.45 22.63 -4.07
CA LEU A 226 13.95 23.96 -4.44
C LEU A 226 12.88 24.80 -5.15
N LYS A 227 12.16 24.26 -6.13
CA LYS A 227 11.05 24.98 -6.79
C LYS A 227 9.94 25.35 -5.80
N LEU A 228 9.60 24.47 -4.86
CA LEU A 228 8.64 24.77 -3.80
C LEU A 228 9.14 25.88 -2.86
N ILE A 229 10.44 25.94 -2.56
CA ILE A 229 11.04 27.01 -1.74
C ILE A 229 10.96 28.34 -2.50
N GLU A 230 11.41 28.36 -3.76
CA GLU A 230 11.42 29.56 -4.61
C GLU A 230 10.02 30.13 -4.81
N ALA A 231 9.02 29.28 -5.00
CA ALA A 231 7.62 29.68 -5.11
C ALA A 231 6.95 30.05 -3.77
N GLY A 232 7.67 29.95 -2.65
CA GLY A 232 7.13 30.22 -1.31
C GLY A 232 6.10 29.19 -0.85
N LEU A 233 6.09 27.98 -1.40
CA LEU A 233 5.12 26.91 -1.13
C LEU A 233 5.64 25.83 -0.18
N ALA A 234 6.96 25.75 0.05
CA ALA A 234 7.59 24.68 0.83
C ALA A 234 7.11 24.57 2.29
N HIS A 235 6.54 25.64 2.85
CA HIS A 235 6.00 25.64 4.22
C HIS A 235 4.62 24.98 4.34
N ARG A 236 3.92 24.74 3.21
CA ARG A 236 2.53 24.24 3.18
C ARG A 236 2.31 23.02 2.30
N VAL A 237 3.26 22.70 1.41
CA VAL A 237 3.18 21.56 0.50
C VAL A 237 4.16 20.49 0.94
N LEU A 238 3.63 19.31 1.24
CA LEU A 238 4.39 18.13 1.65
C LEU A 238 5.02 17.44 0.44
N LEU A 239 6.26 16.98 0.57
CA LEU A 239 6.97 16.20 -0.44
C LEU A 239 7.07 14.72 -0.02
N MET A 240 6.24 13.86 -0.61
CA MET A 240 6.18 12.43 -0.31
C MET A 240 6.91 11.63 -1.38
N SER A 241 8.19 11.35 -1.15
CA SER A 241 9.01 10.70 -2.16
C SER A 241 8.76 9.20 -2.24
N TYR A 242 8.55 8.66 -3.44
CA TYR A 242 8.67 7.23 -3.71
C TYR A 242 10.15 6.82 -3.73
N SER A 243 10.84 6.89 -2.58
CA SER A 243 12.29 6.71 -2.53
C SER A 243 12.74 5.30 -2.84
N ALA A 244 11.94 4.30 -2.44
CA ALA A 244 12.21 2.90 -2.72
C ALA A 244 11.07 2.31 -3.56
N LYS A 245 11.04 2.65 -4.85
CA LYS A 245 10.13 2.07 -5.84
C LYS A 245 10.86 1.04 -6.69
N PHE A 246 10.46 -0.22 -6.55
CA PHE A 246 11.06 -1.35 -7.24
C PHE A 246 10.41 -1.62 -8.59
N SER A 247 11.19 -2.13 -9.54
CA SER A 247 10.70 -2.77 -10.75
C SER A 247 10.13 -4.15 -10.41
N GLY A 248 9.12 -4.61 -11.15
CA GLY A 248 8.49 -5.91 -10.88
C GLY A 248 7.17 -6.09 -11.59
N CYS A 249 6.53 -7.24 -11.34
CA CYS A 249 5.30 -7.67 -12.00
C CYS A 249 4.00 -7.20 -11.29
N LEU A 250 4.10 -6.62 -10.09
CA LEU A 250 2.93 -6.24 -9.27
C LEU A 250 2.22 -4.96 -9.73
N TYR A 251 2.57 -4.40 -10.89
CA TYR A 251 1.99 -3.17 -11.44
C TYR A 251 1.02 -3.38 -12.60
N GLY A 252 0.79 -4.63 -13.03
CA GLY A 252 -0.05 -4.95 -14.19
C GLY A 252 -1.41 -4.21 -14.16
N PRO A 253 -2.24 -4.41 -13.13
CA PRO A 253 -3.55 -3.77 -13.09
C PRO A 253 -3.51 -2.23 -13.01
N PHE A 254 -2.47 -1.64 -12.43
CA PHE A 254 -2.28 -0.19 -12.44
C PHE A 254 -1.99 0.33 -13.86
N ARG A 255 -1.23 -0.42 -14.66
CA ARG A 255 -0.93 -0.01 -16.05
C ARG A 255 -2.18 -0.01 -16.90
N ASP A 256 -3.10 -0.95 -16.68
CA ASP A 256 -4.42 -0.95 -17.33
C ASP A 256 -5.26 0.24 -16.86
N ALA A 257 -5.27 0.52 -15.55
CA ALA A 257 -5.99 1.63 -14.95
C ALA A 257 -5.52 3.01 -15.46
N ALA A 258 -4.21 3.20 -15.56
CA ALA A 258 -3.58 4.48 -15.89
C ALA A 258 -3.27 4.64 -17.38
N GLY A 259 -3.49 3.60 -18.20
CA GLY A 259 -3.11 3.60 -19.62
C GLY A 259 -1.63 3.90 -19.84
N SER A 260 -0.75 3.40 -18.95
CA SER A 260 0.67 3.79 -18.87
C SER A 260 1.63 2.63 -19.16
N CYS A 261 1.19 1.63 -19.93
CA CYS A 261 2.09 0.56 -20.38
C CYS A 261 3.22 1.16 -21.25
N PRO A 262 4.50 0.89 -20.97
CA PRO A 262 5.60 1.34 -21.84
C PRO A 262 5.42 0.81 -23.27
N SER A 263 5.69 1.65 -24.28
CA SER A 263 5.57 1.25 -25.68
C SER A 263 6.74 0.36 -26.15
N PHE A 264 7.87 0.43 -25.45
CA PHE A 264 9.04 -0.43 -25.66
C PHE A 264 9.84 -0.60 -24.36
N GLY A 265 10.73 -1.59 -24.35
CA GLY A 265 11.65 -1.84 -23.24
C GLY A 265 10.95 -2.09 -21.90
N ASP A 266 11.62 -1.70 -20.82
CA ASP A 266 11.08 -1.77 -19.46
C ASP A 266 11.55 -0.58 -18.61
N ARG A 267 11.19 -0.59 -17.31
CA ARG A 267 11.51 0.49 -16.37
C ARG A 267 12.71 0.16 -15.46
N ARG A 268 13.48 -0.90 -15.75
CA ARG A 268 14.53 -1.43 -14.88
C ARG A 268 15.79 -0.55 -14.80
N CYS A 269 15.93 0.41 -15.72
CA CYS A 269 17.04 1.37 -15.71
C CYS A 269 16.87 2.53 -14.71
N TYR A 270 15.72 2.63 -14.02
CA TYR A 270 15.47 3.68 -13.02
C TYR A 270 14.65 3.18 -11.82
N GLN A 271 13.68 2.27 -12.03
CA GLN A 271 13.07 1.55 -10.90
C GLN A 271 14.05 0.54 -10.32
N LEU A 272 14.11 0.44 -9.00
CA LEU A 272 15.10 -0.42 -8.33
C LEU A 272 14.95 -1.89 -8.71
N PRO A 273 16.03 -2.65 -8.90
CA PRO A 273 15.92 -4.10 -9.10
C PRO A 273 15.42 -4.78 -7.80
N PRO A 274 14.60 -5.85 -7.86
CA PRO A 274 14.06 -6.52 -6.66
C PRO A 274 15.12 -6.93 -5.61
N GLY A 275 16.28 -7.43 -6.04
CA GLY A 275 17.40 -7.77 -5.15
C GLY A 275 18.20 -6.57 -4.63
N GLY A 276 17.82 -5.35 -5.00
CA GLY A 276 18.59 -4.11 -4.84
C GLY A 276 18.48 -3.45 -3.47
N ARG A 277 18.53 -4.19 -2.35
CA ARG A 277 18.40 -3.62 -0.99
C ARG A 277 19.38 -2.47 -0.73
N GLY A 278 20.65 -2.61 -1.13
CA GLY A 278 21.66 -1.56 -0.97
C GLY A 278 21.34 -0.27 -1.73
N LEU A 279 20.74 -0.37 -2.92
CA LEU A 279 20.28 0.79 -3.69
C LEU A 279 19.08 1.46 -3.02
N ALA A 280 18.13 0.67 -2.50
CA ALA A 280 16.99 1.22 -1.77
C ALA A 280 17.42 2.04 -0.56
N ARG A 281 18.36 1.51 0.25
CA ARG A 281 18.92 2.24 1.41
C ARG A 281 19.58 3.56 1.00
N ARG A 282 20.38 3.55 -0.07
CA ARG A 282 21.01 4.78 -0.61
C ARG A 282 19.99 5.78 -1.13
N ALA A 283 18.96 5.32 -1.83
CA ALA A 283 17.90 6.19 -2.37
C ALA A 283 17.04 6.81 -1.26
N ILE A 284 16.73 6.05 -0.20
CA ILE A 284 16.07 6.56 1.00
C ILE A 284 16.92 7.67 1.63
N GLN A 285 18.20 7.39 1.92
CA GLN A 285 19.09 8.39 2.54
C GLN A 285 19.26 9.65 1.66
N ARG A 286 19.37 9.46 0.34
CA ARG A 286 19.41 10.57 -0.62
C ARG A 286 18.17 11.44 -0.49
N ASP A 287 16.98 10.85 -0.63
CA ASP A 287 15.74 11.60 -0.67
C ASP A 287 15.44 12.30 0.67
N VAL A 288 15.84 11.70 1.80
CA VAL A 288 15.85 12.36 3.12
C VAL A 288 16.74 13.60 3.09
N GLY A 289 17.99 13.46 2.61
CA GLY A 289 18.94 14.58 2.50
C GLY A 289 18.54 15.65 1.48
N GLU A 290 17.68 15.30 0.52
CA GLU A 290 17.17 16.22 -0.51
C GLU A 290 15.89 16.97 -0.08
N GLY A 291 15.35 16.67 1.10
CA GLY A 291 14.22 17.41 1.69
C GLY A 291 12.84 16.79 1.47
N ALA A 292 12.78 15.48 1.23
CA ALA A 292 11.52 14.74 1.38
C ALA A 292 11.00 14.88 2.81
N ASP A 293 9.68 15.02 2.96
CA ASP A 293 9.01 15.06 4.26
C ASP A 293 8.45 13.68 4.65
N ILE A 294 8.19 12.83 3.65
CA ILE A 294 7.75 11.44 3.81
C ILE A 294 8.53 10.59 2.81
N ILE A 295 8.94 9.40 3.25
CA ILE A 295 9.56 8.38 2.41
C ILE A 295 8.56 7.25 2.18
N MET A 296 8.40 6.82 0.92
CA MET A 296 7.50 5.74 0.54
C MET A 296 8.25 4.54 -0.04
N VAL A 297 7.82 3.33 0.37
CA VAL A 297 8.22 2.05 -0.23
C VAL A 297 7.09 1.51 -1.11
N LYS A 298 7.44 1.03 -2.31
CA LYS A 298 6.51 0.50 -3.31
C LYS A 298 7.16 -0.63 -4.13
N PRO A 299 6.55 -1.83 -4.25
CA PRO A 299 5.37 -2.38 -3.57
C PRO A 299 5.52 -2.51 -2.04
N ALA A 300 4.47 -2.93 -1.33
CA ALA A 300 4.49 -3.00 0.13
C ALA A 300 4.77 -4.41 0.68
N SER A 301 3.84 -5.35 0.49
CA SER A 301 3.89 -6.69 1.10
C SER A 301 5.11 -7.50 0.68
N SER A 302 5.57 -7.36 -0.56
CA SER A 302 6.79 -8.02 -1.03
C SER A 302 8.10 -7.36 -0.58
N TYR A 303 8.04 -6.21 0.10
CA TYR A 303 9.20 -5.38 0.48
C TYR A 303 9.09 -4.87 1.92
N LEU A 304 8.49 -5.66 2.82
CA LEU A 304 8.36 -5.33 4.24
C LEU A 304 9.74 -5.14 4.92
N ASP A 305 10.76 -5.87 4.47
CA ASP A 305 12.15 -5.70 4.89
C ASP A 305 12.70 -4.31 4.52
N ILE A 306 12.31 -3.76 3.36
CA ILE A 306 12.69 -2.42 2.94
C ILE A 306 11.92 -1.34 3.71
N ILE A 307 10.66 -1.59 4.07
CA ILE A 307 9.91 -0.71 4.98
C ILE A 307 10.60 -0.65 6.35
N ARG A 308 11.10 -1.78 6.85
CA ARG A 308 11.89 -1.82 8.09
C ARG A 308 13.20 -1.04 7.94
N ASP A 309 13.93 -1.23 6.84
CA ASP A 309 15.13 -0.43 6.55
C ASP A 309 14.83 1.08 6.49
N ALA A 310 13.71 1.47 5.86
CA ALA A 310 13.28 2.86 5.79
C ALA A 310 12.98 3.42 7.18
N LYS A 311 12.34 2.65 8.06
CA LYS A 311 12.08 3.06 9.44
C LYS A 311 13.36 3.24 10.25
N GLU A 312 14.40 2.44 10.03
CA GLU A 312 15.69 2.63 10.69
C GLU A 312 16.45 3.85 10.15
N LEU A 313 16.46 4.03 8.83
CA LEU A 313 17.20 5.10 8.15
C LEU A 313 16.56 6.49 8.30
N ALA A 314 15.23 6.54 8.41
CA ALA A 314 14.43 7.76 8.51
C ALA A 314 13.50 7.69 9.72
N LYS A 315 14.04 7.27 10.88
CA LYS A 315 13.27 7.00 12.11
C LYS A 315 12.39 8.14 12.60
N ASP A 316 12.81 9.38 12.33
CA ASP A 316 12.14 10.61 12.74
C ASP A 316 11.14 11.12 11.69
N MET A 317 10.98 10.39 10.57
CA MET A 317 10.04 10.72 9.50
C MET A 317 8.88 9.73 9.44
N PRO A 318 7.71 10.17 8.93
CA PRO A 318 6.65 9.26 8.54
C PRO A 318 7.11 8.37 7.37
N ILE A 319 6.81 7.09 7.45
CA ILE A 319 7.04 6.12 6.38
C ILE A 319 5.70 5.74 5.77
N ALA A 320 5.59 5.92 4.46
CA ALA A 320 4.45 5.45 3.68
C ALA A 320 4.75 4.11 2.99
N ALA A 321 3.73 3.31 2.79
CA ALA A 321 3.81 2.09 2.01
C ALA A 321 2.64 2.04 1.02
N TYR A 322 2.91 1.62 -0.22
CA TYR A 322 1.88 1.46 -1.23
C TYR A 322 1.60 -0.02 -1.44
N GLN A 323 0.43 -0.47 -0.98
CA GLN A 323 -0.13 -1.77 -1.34
C GLN A 323 -0.68 -1.71 -2.78
N VAL A 324 0.13 -2.16 -3.72
CA VAL A 324 -0.06 -1.86 -5.14
C VAL A 324 -1.17 -2.69 -5.77
N SER A 325 -1.50 -2.33 -7.00
CA SER A 325 -2.60 -2.90 -7.78
C SER A 325 -2.54 -4.42 -7.90
N GLY A 326 -1.34 -4.99 -8.10
CA GLY A 326 -1.14 -6.43 -8.19
C GLY A 326 -1.30 -7.13 -6.84
N GLU A 327 -0.88 -6.50 -5.73
CA GLU A 327 -1.07 -7.05 -4.37
C GLU A 327 -2.56 -7.10 -4.02
N TYR A 328 -3.28 -6.01 -4.30
CA TYR A 328 -4.73 -5.94 -4.15
C TYR A 328 -5.47 -6.99 -4.99
N ALA A 329 -5.16 -7.06 -6.30
CA ALA A 329 -5.80 -8.01 -7.20
C ALA A 329 -5.50 -9.48 -6.82
N MET A 330 -4.27 -9.75 -6.35
CA MET A 330 -3.87 -11.07 -5.87
C MET A 330 -4.66 -11.51 -4.64
N ILE A 331 -4.85 -10.61 -3.66
CA ILE A 331 -5.66 -10.88 -2.47
C ILE A 331 -7.12 -11.17 -2.87
N HIS A 332 -7.71 -10.36 -3.76
CA HIS A 332 -9.06 -10.62 -4.27
C HIS A 332 -9.18 -11.97 -5.00
N ALA A 333 -8.21 -12.31 -5.85
CA ALA A 333 -8.21 -13.55 -6.60
C ALA A 333 -8.12 -14.78 -5.69
N ALA A 334 -7.21 -14.75 -4.71
CA ALA A 334 -7.03 -15.84 -3.75
C ALA A 334 -8.24 -16.00 -2.80
N ALA A 335 -8.83 -14.89 -2.33
CA ALA A 335 -10.07 -14.95 -1.55
C ALA A 335 -11.24 -15.53 -2.37
N LYS A 336 -11.39 -15.11 -3.63
CA LYS A 336 -12.40 -15.66 -4.54
C LYS A 336 -12.20 -17.17 -4.81
N ALA A 337 -10.95 -17.64 -4.81
CA ALA A 337 -10.61 -19.05 -4.95
C ALA A 337 -10.78 -19.85 -3.64
N GLY A 338 -11.20 -19.22 -2.54
CA GLY A 338 -11.41 -19.89 -1.25
C GLY A 338 -10.13 -20.18 -0.46
N VAL A 339 -9.01 -19.55 -0.81
CA VAL A 339 -7.74 -19.74 -0.07
C VAL A 339 -7.82 -19.16 1.34
N PHE A 340 -8.51 -18.03 1.49
CA PHE A 340 -8.72 -17.35 2.77
C PHE A 340 -9.96 -16.43 2.71
N ASP A 341 -10.42 -15.98 3.88
CA ASP A 341 -11.38 -14.88 3.99
C ASP A 341 -10.74 -13.55 3.58
N LEU A 342 -11.45 -12.76 2.78
CA LEU A 342 -10.95 -11.50 2.24
C LEU A 342 -10.63 -10.51 3.36
N LYS A 343 -11.56 -10.30 4.30
CA LYS A 343 -11.40 -9.32 5.38
C LYS A 343 -10.18 -9.67 6.23
N SER A 344 -10.06 -10.93 6.62
CA SER A 344 -8.95 -11.44 7.44
C SER A 344 -7.60 -11.18 6.77
N MET A 345 -7.44 -11.54 5.49
CA MET A 345 -6.17 -11.32 4.78
C MET A 345 -5.86 -9.83 4.54
N VAL A 346 -6.88 -9.01 4.33
CA VAL A 346 -6.69 -7.56 4.15
C VAL A 346 -6.16 -6.92 5.45
N PHE A 347 -6.71 -7.30 6.61
CA PHE A 347 -6.15 -6.89 7.90
C PHE A 347 -4.73 -7.43 8.09
N GLU A 348 -4.48 -8.72 7.87
CA GLU A 348 -3.16 -9.32 8.09
C GLU A 348 -2.06 -8.67 7.22
N SER A 349 -2.33 -8.44 5.94
CA SER A 349 -1.39 -7.77 5.04
C SER A 349 -1.09 -6.32 5.46
N THR A 350 -2.11 -5.60 5.93
CA THR A 350 -2.00 -4.20 6.34
C THR A 350 -1.33 -4.05 7.70
N GLU A 351 -1.63 -4.94 8.64
CA GLU A 351 -0.91 -5.05 9.92
C GLU A 351 0.55 -5.46 9.70
N GLY A 352 0.84 -6.29 8.70
CA GLY A 352 2.20 -6.57 8.26
C GLY A 352 2.98 -5.31 7.86
N ILE A 353 2.33 -4.42 7.11
CA ILE A 353 2.87 -3.12 6.69
C ILE A 353 3.13 -2.20 7.90
N LEU A 354 2.18 -2.14 8.84
CA LEU A 354 2.35 -1.36 10.09
C LEU A 354 3.48 -1.92 10.95
N ARG A 355 3.52 -3.24 11.14
CA ARG A 355 4.58 -3.95 11.87
C ARG A 355 5.94 -3.74 11.24
N ALA A 356 6.03 -3.57 9.92
CA ALA A 356 7.29 -3.24 9.26
C ALA A 356 7.78 -1.81 9.56
N GLY A 357 6.89 -0.90 9.98
CA GLY A 357 7.24 0.45 10.43
C GLY A 357 6.47 1.58 9.74
N ALA A 358 5.66 1.27 8.71
CA ALA A 358 4.87 2.26 8.00
C ALA A 358 3.77 2.86 8.90
N GLY A 359 3.55 4.16 8.76
CA GLY A 359 2.47 4.89 9.44
C GLY A 359 1.42 5.45 8.49
N ILE A 360 1.63 5.30 7.19
CA ILE A 360 0.76 5.79 6.11
C ILE A 360 0.64 4.67 5.08
N ILE A 361 -0.58 4.38 4.63
CA ILE A 361 -0.87 3.27 3.74
C ILE A 361 -1.67 3.78 2.55
N VAL A 362 -1.08 3.68 1.36
CA VAL A 362 -1.78 3.85 0.10
C VAL A 362 -2.35 2.48 -0.28
N SER A 363 -3.67 2.33 -0.32
CA SER A 363 -4.33 1.06 -0.64
C SER A 363 -5.63 1.27 -1.41
N TYR A 364 -6.01 0.26 -2.18
CA TYR A 364 -7.33 0.21 -2.84
C TYR A 364 -8.43 -0.35 -1.93
N PHE A 365 -8.06 -0.98 -0.80
CA PHE A 365 -9.00 -1.48 0.22
C PHE A 365 -9.53 -0.40 1.18
N VAL A 366 -9.27 0.89 0.89
CA VAL A 366 -9.70 1.98 1.75
C VAL A 366 -11.22 2.02 1.94
N PRO A 367 -12.07 1.85 0.91
CA PRO A 367 -13.51 1.77 1.10
C PRO A 367 -13.92 0.69 2.12
N GLU A 368 -13.30 -0.49 2.06
CA GLU A 368 -13.54 -1.59 2.99
C GLU A 368 -13.07 -1.26 4.42
N PHE A 369 -11.88 -0.68 4.58
CA PHE A 369 -11.37 -0.29 5.90
C PHE A 369 -12.20 0.81 6.56
N LEU A 370 -12.78 1.73 5.79
CA LEU A 370 -13.65 2.77 6.33
C LEU A 370 -14.94 2.20 6.94
N ASP A 371 -15.34 0.99 6.52
CA ASP A 371 -16.48 0.25 7.10
C ASP A 371 -16.07 -0.71 8.22
N TRP A 372 -14.86 -1.27 8.15
CA TRP A 372 -14.41 -2.27 9.11
C TRP A 372 -13.77 -1.70 10.38
N LEU A 373 -13.23 -0.48 10.30
CA LEU A 373 -12.72 0.31 11.43
C LEU A 373 -13.82 1.27 11.93
#